data_AF-G1CS33-F1
#
_entry.id   AF-G1CS33-F1
#
_cell.length_a   1.000
_cell.length_b   1.000
_cell.length_c   1.000
_cell.angle_alpha   90.00
_cell.angle_beta   90.00
_cell.angle_gamma   90.00
#
_symmetry.space_group_name_H-M   'P 1'
#
loop_
_entity.id
_entity.type
_entity.pdbx_description
1 polymer ?
#
loop_
_entity_poly.entity_id
_entity_poly.type
_entity_poly.pdbx_seq_one_letter_code
_entity_poly.pdbx_strand_id
1 'polypeptide(L)' 'KDILGALLLTLALATLVLFSPDLLGDPDNYIPANPLSTPP' A
#
# COMPACT_ATOMS: atom_id res chain seq x y z
N LYS A 1 5.09 -4.58 -27.03
CA LYS A 1 4.12 -3.81 -26.20
C LYS A 1 4.16 -4.26 -24.74
N ASP A 2 4.32 -5.55 -24.48
CA ASP A 2 4.15 -6.11 -23.12
C ASP A 2 5.27 -5.69 -22.16
N ILE A 3 6.52 -5.59 -22.65
CA ILE A 3 7.66 -5.12 -21.85
C ILE A 3 7.46 -3.66 -21.39
N LEU A 4 6.95 -2.80 -22.28
CA LEU A 4 6.67 -1.40 -21.92
C LEU A 4 5.57 -1.32 -20.85
N GLY A 5 4.51 -2.13 -20.99
CA GLY A 5 3.45 -2.21 -19.97
C GLY A 5 3.96 -2.71 -18.62
N ALA A 6 4.79 -3.76 -18.62
CA ALA A 6 5.42 -4.27 -17.40
C ALA A 6 6.31 -3.21 -16.74
N LEU A 7 7.13 -2.49 -17.51
CA LEU A 7 7.99 -1.44 -16.99
C LEU A 7 7.20 -0.29 -16.36
N LEU A 8 6.09 0.12 -16.97
CA LEU A 8 5.21 1.15 -16.39
C LEU A 8 4.54 0.69 -15.10
N LEU A 9 4.08 -0.57 -15.04
CA LEU A 9 3.51 -1.14 -13.82
C LEU A 9 4.55 -1.23 -12.70
N THR A 10 5.75 -1.70 -13.01
CA THR A 10 6.84 -1.78 -12.02
C THR A 10 7.25 -0.38 -11.55
N LEU A 11 7.31 0.60 -12.44
CA LEU A 11 7.64 1.97 -12.07
C LEU A 11 6.58 2.59 -11.15
N ALA A 12 5.30 2.42 -11.46
CA ALA A 12 4.20 2.87 -10.60
C ALA A 12 4.25 2.18 -9.21
N LEU A 13 4.46 0.86 -9.18
CA LEU A 13 4.60 0.12 -7.93
C LEU A 13 5.82 0.58 -7.13
N ALA A 14 6.97 0.74 -7.78
CA ALA A 14 8.20 1.22 -7.13
C ALA A 14 8.02 2.61 -6.55
N THR A 15 7.33 3.52 -7.26
CA THR A 15 7.05 4.86 -6.72
C THR A 15 6.18 4.81 -5.47
N LEU A 16 5.14 3.97 -5.47
CA LEU A 16 4.27 3.80 -4.30
C LEU A 16 5.06 3.24 -3.11
N VAL A 17 5.81 2.15 -3.31
CA VAL A 17 6.53 1.46 -2.23
C VAL A 17 7.68 2.31 -1.67
N LEU A 18 8.44 3.01 -2.52
CA LEU A 18 9.65 3.71 -2.10
C LEU A 18 9.39 5.11 -1.52
N PHE A 19 8.32 5.78 -1.94
CA PHE A 19 8.06 7.17 -1.55
C PHE A 19 6.79 7.37 -0.72
N SER A 20 5.81 6.47 -0.83
CA SER A 20 4.53 6.61 -0.15
C SER A 20 3.93 5.24 0.24
N PRO A 21 4.65 4.42 1.02
CA PRO A 21 4.31 3.01 1.26
C PRO A 21 2.94 2.83 1.91
N ASP A 22 2.52 3.79 2.74
CA ASP A 22 1.27 3.75 3.49
C ASP A 22 0.12 4.50 2.83
N LEU A 23 0.32 5.07 1.64
CA LEU A 23 -0.69 5.91 0.97
C LEU A 23 -2.01 5.16 0.73
N LEU A 24 -1.95 3.85 0.51
CA LEU A 24 -3.11 2.98 0.32
C LEU A 24 -3.38 2.09 1.54
N GLY A 25 -2.68 2.33 2.66
CA GLY A 25 -2.85 1.61 3.91
C GLY A 25 -3.91 2.25 4.80
N ASP A 26 -4.47 1.46 5.71
CA ASP A 26 -5.29 1.95 6.81
C ASP A 26 -4.41 2.13 8.05
N PRO A 27 -4.28 3.36 8.61
CA PRO A 27 -3.47 3.60 9.80
C PRO A 27 -3.85 2.74 11.01
N ASP A 28 -5.12 2.35 11.13
CA ASP A 28 -5.59 1.57 12.28
C ASP A 28 -5.02 0.15 12.29
N ASN A 29 -4.57 -0.37 11.14
CA ASN A 29 -3.90 -1.67 11.05
C ASN A 29 -2.51 -1.70 11.72
N TYR A 30 -1.96 -0.53 12.08
CA TYR A 30 -0.75 -0.45 12.92
C TYR A 30 -1.05 -0.66 14.41
N ILE A 31 -2.32 -0.65 14.81
CA ILE A 31 -2.77 -0.95 16.17
C ILE A 31 -3.06 -2.45 16.26
N PRO A 32 -2.54 -3.18 17.27
CA PRO A 32 -2.86 -4.58 17.46
C PRO A 32 -4.37 -4.81 17.60
N ALA A 33 -4.87 -5.90 17.02
CA ALA A 33 -6.29 -6.22 17.06
C ALA A 33 -6.80 -6.35 18.50
N ASN A 34 -7.87 -5.61 18.83
CA ASN A 34 -8.60 -5.72 20.08
C ASN A 34 -10.00 -6.32 19.82
N PRO A 35 -10.27 -7.58 20.21
CA PRO A 35 -11.56 -8.22 19.91
C PRO A 35 -12.76 -7.59 20.65
N LEU A 36 -12.52 -6.72 21.63
CA LEU A 36 -13.56 -6.06 22.42
C LEU A 36 -13.85 -4.61 21.98
N SER A 37 -13.13 -4.09 20.98
CA SER A 37 -13.27 -2.71 20.50
C SER A 37 -13.18 -2.65 18.99
N THR A 38 -14.15 -2.03 18.35
CA THR A 38 -14.05 -1.60 16.96
C THR A 38 -13.50 -0.17 16.92
N PRO A 39 -12.55 0.15 16.02
CA PRO A 39 -12.18 1.54 15.75
C PRO A 39 -13.41 2.38 15.34
N PRO A 40 -13.40 3.71 15.60
CA PRO A 40 -14.53 4.60 15.34
C PRO A 40 -14.84 4.82 13.85
#